data_AF-A0A6L6WTB4-F1
#
_entry.id   AF-A0A6L6WTB4-F1
#
_cell.length_a   1.000
_cell.length_b   1.000
_cell.length_c   1.000
_cell.angle_alpha   90.00
_cell.angle_beta   90.00
_cell.angle_gamma   90.00
#
_symmetry.space_group_name_H-M   'P 1'
#
loop_
_entity.id
_entity.type
_entity.pdbx_description
1 polymer ?
#
loop_
_entity_poly.entity_id
_entity_poly.type
_entity_poly.pdbx_seq_one_letter_code
_entity_poly.pdbx_strand_id
1 'polypeptide(L)'
;MGCDQEGARTRADATERRPTSMRLDQTDPPGPPPGGAPDLATTPRDKRAAAHTIETELQPDTRKAGDRADAATDRAISAFGGWATADGLKKVRTTWDSQVRTLMRRLDAEKGALRSTNKTFTDTDLDTSRRIGGLRSRLDQY
;
A
#
# COMPACT_ATOMS: atom_id res chain seq x y z
N MET A 1 30.78 -30.13 13.06
CA MET A 1 30.16 -29.94 11.73
C MET A 1 29.05 -28.90 11.92
N GLY A 2 29.08 -27.67 11.40
CA GLY A 2 30.03 -27.01 10.51
C GLY A 2 29.46 -25.71 9.93
N CYS A 3 28.75 -24.89 10.70
CA CYS A 3 28.30 -23.56 10.28
C CYS A 3 29.48 -22.58 10.15
N ASP A 4 30.53 -22.75 10.98
CA ASP A 4 31.71 -21.89 10.96
C ASP A 4 32.60 -22.11 9.72
N GLN A 5 32.54 -23.29 9.09
CA GLN A 5 33.30 -23.57 7.87
C GLN A 5 32.68 -22.95 6.61
N GLU A 6 31.37 -22.66 6.63
CA GLU A 6 30.67 -22.03 5.52
C GLU A 6 30.96 -20.52 5.44
N GLY A 7 31.08 -19.87 6.60
CA GLY A 7 31.45 -18.44 6.71
C GLY A 7 32.89 -18.14 6.30
N ALA A 8 33.81 -19.10 6.51
CA ALA A 8 35.20 -18.95 6.09
C ALA A 8 35.38 -19.04 4.56
N ARG A 9 34.59 -19.90 3.89
CA ARG A 9 34.62 -20.07 2.43
C ARG A 9 34.05 -18.86 1.69
N THR A 10 32.98 -18.26 2.22
CA THR A 10 32.39 -17.04 1.64
C THR A 10 33.29 -15.82 1.77
N ARG A 11 34.09 -15.74 2.85
CA ARG A 11 35.05 -14.63 3.04
C ARG A 11 36.29 -14.76 2.15
N ALA A 12 36.71 -15.99 1.82
CA ALA A 12 37.80 -16.24 0.87
C ALA A 12 37.39 -15.92 -0.57
N ASP A 13 36.20 -16.36 -1.02
CA ASP A 13 35.64 -16.06 -2.36
C ASP A 13 35.41 -14.55 -2.58
N ALA A 14 35.01 -13.83 -1.52
CA ALA A 14 34.84 -12.38 -1.54
C ALA A 14 36.17 -11.59 -1.63
N THR A 15 37.28 -12.18 -1.19
CA THR A 15 38.61 -11.55 -1.28
C THR A 15 39.22 -11.71 -2.69
N GLU A 16 38.85 -12.79 -3.39
CA GLU A 16 39.26 -13.03 -4.78
C GLU A 16 38.43 -12.19 -5.77
N ARG A 17 37.15 -11.93 -5.44
CA ARG A 17 36.29 -10.95 -6.12
C ARG A 17 36.50 -9.54 -5.62
N ARG A 18 37.75 -9.06 -5.62
CA ARG A 18 38.01 -7.62 -5.60
C ARG A 18 37.27 -7.00 -6.79
N PRO A 19 36.24 -6.16 -6.59
CA PRO A 19 35.77 -5.35 -7.70
C PRO A 19 36.88 -4.35 -7.97
N THR A 20 37.60 -4.55 -9.07
CA THR A 20 38.39 -3.51 -9.70
C THR A 20 37.51 -2.27 -9.72
N SER A 21 37.93 -1.25 -8.98
CA SER A 21 37.31 0.06 -8.86
C SER A 21 36.49 0.40 -10.11
N MET A 22 35.19 0.65 -9.95
CA MET A 22 34.33 1.28 -10.98
C MET A 22 35.06 2.52 -11.49
N ARG A 23 35.71 2.38 -12.64
CA ARG A 23 36.48 3.45 -13.26
C ARG A 23 35.52 4.21 -14.16
N LEU A 24 34.96 5.29 -13.62
CA LEU A 24 33.93 6.14 -14.22
C LEU A 24 34.38 6.96 -15.44
N ASP A 25 35.62 6.78 -15.91
CA ASP A 25 36.21 7.58 -17.01
C ASP A 25 36.49 6.78 -18.28
N GLN A 26 35.87 5.61 -18.48
CA GLN A 26 35.92 4.90 -19.76
C GLN A 26 34.60 5.08 -20.50
N THR A 27 34.67 5.66 -21.70
CA THR A 27 33.54 5.79 -22.62
C THR A 27 33.15 4.39 -23.12
N ASP A 28 32.02 3.88 -22.65
CA ASP A 28 31.48 2.58 -23.04
C ASP A 28 30.99 2.57 -24.52
N PRO A 29 31.06 1.42 -25.21
CA PRO A 29 30.35 1.20 -26.48
C PRO A 29 28.83 1.40 -26.28
N PRO A 30 28.05 1.69 -27.35
CA PRO A 30 26.65 2.10 -27.21
C PRO A 30 25.86 1.07 -26.41
N GLY A 31 25.53 1.45 -25.18
CA GLY A 31 24.78 0.62 -24.25
C GLY A 31 23.33 0.43 -24.71
N PRO A 32 22.63 -0.61 -24.21
CA PRO A 32 21.22 -0.80 -24.45
C PRO A 32 20.43 0.47 -24.12
N PRO A 33 19.32 0.77 -24.83
CA PRO A 33 18.58 2.01 -24.62
C PRO A 33 18.15 2.15 -23.15
N PRO A 34 18.29 3.35 -22.56
CA PRO A 34 17.89 3.59 -21.18
C PRO A 34 16.36 3.60 -21.14
N GLY A 35 15.77 2.48 -20.72
CA GLY A 35 14.32 2.33 -20.77
C GLY A 35 13.85 1.02 -20.15
N GLY A 36 14.35 0.68 -18.96
CA GLY A 36 13.63 -0.28 -18.12
C GLY A 36 12.29 0.34 -17.74
N ALA A 37 11.18 -0.30 -18.12
CA ALA A 37 9.86 0.12 -17.66
C ALA A 37 9.87 0.20 -16.12
N PRO A 38 9.32 1.26 -15.51
CA PRO A 38 9.32 1.40 -14.06
C PRO A 38 8.47 0.30 -13.45
N ASP A 39 9.13 -0.75 -12.92
CA ASP A 39 8.47 -1.84 -12.21
C ASP A 39 8.24 -1.43 -10.74
N LEU A 40 7.34 -0.49 -10.55
CA LEU A 40 6.72 -0.31 -9.24
C LEU A 40 5.62 -1.36 -9.12
N ALA A 41 5.59 -2.11 -8.01
CA ALA A 41 4.56 -3.11 -7.72
C ALA A 41 3.10 -2.56 -7.71
N THR A 42 2.91 -1.24 -7.89
CA THR A 42 1.63 -0.54 -7.87
C THR A 42 1.77 0.84 -8.52
N THR A 43 0.80 1.25 -9.35
CA THR A 43 0.84 2.54 -10.04
C THR A 43 0.03 3.62 -9.30
N PRO A 44 0.33 4.93 -9.50
CA PRO A 44 -0.50 6.03 -9.02
C PRO A 44 -1.97 5.91 -9.45
N ARG A 45 -2.22 5.44 -10.68
CA ARG A 45 -3.56 5.18 -11.22
C ARG A 45 -4.29 4.13 -10.38
N ASP A 46 -3.65 3.01 -10.08
CA ASP A 46 -4.27 1.92 -9.32
C ASP A 46 -4.60 2.36 -7.89
N LYS A 47 -3.74 3.15 -7.25
CA LYS A 47 -4.00 3.70 -5.92
C LYS A 47 -5.21 4.64 -5.91
N ARG A 48 -5.35 5.49 -6.93
CA ARG A 48 -6.52 6.37 -7.08
C ARG A 48 -7.79 5.55 -7.31
N ALA A 49 -7.72 4.55 -8.18
CA ALA A 49 -8.85 3.66 -8.46
C ALA A 49 -9.29 2.91 -7.19
N ALA A 50 -8.35 2.33 -6.44
CA ALA A 50 -8.64 1.65 -5.19
C ALA A 50 -9.26 2.60 -4.14
N ALA A 51 -8.71 3.81 -3.97
CA ALA A 51 -9.29 4.80 -3.07
C ALA A 51 -10.70 5.24 -3.49
N HIS A 52 -10.96 5.30 -4.79
CA HIS A 52 -12.28 5.60 -5.34
C HIS A 52 -13.26 4.47 -5.04
N THR A 53 -12.91 3.21 -5.33
CA THR A 53 -13.72 2.03 -5.00
C THR A 53 -14.06 1.95 -3.51
N ILE A 54 -13.10 2.28 -2.63
CA ILE A 54 -13.38 2.33 -1.19
C ILE A 54 -14.48 3.37 -0.88
N GLU A 55 -14.41 4.56 -1.48
CA GLU A 55 -15.35 5.64 -1.25
C GLU A 55 -16.74 5.40 -1.85
N THR A 56 -16.79 4.86 -3.07
CA THR A 56 -18.04 4.78 -3.85
C THR A 56 -18.78 3.46 -3.70
N GLU A 57 -18.08 2.39 -3.35
CA GLU A 57 -18.67 1.04 -3.29
C GLU A 57 -18.55 0.48 -1.87
N LEU A 58 -17.32 0.30 -1.38
CA LEU A 58 -17.11 -0.44 -0.13
C LEU A 58 -17.68 0.28 1.10
N GLN A 59 -17.47 1.60 1.23
CA GLN A 59 -18.02 2.38 2.34
C GLN A 59 -19.57 2.37 2.34
N PRO A 60 -20.26 2.69 1.23
CA PRO A 60 -21.72 2.59 1.15
C PRO A 60 -22.27 1.19 1.40
N ASP A 61 -21.69 0.17 0.75
CA ASP A 61 -22.19 -1.20 0.86
C ASP A 61 -21.96 -1.78 2.25
N THR A 62 -20.82 -1.49 2.88
CA THR A 62 -20.55 -1.88 4.27
C THR A 62 -21.56 -1.25 5.23
N ARG A 63 -21.88 0.04 5.05
CA ARG A 63 -22.90 0.70 5.87
C ARG A 63 -24.27 0.05 5.69
N LYS A 64 -24.69 -0.14 4.43
CA LYS A 64 -25.98 -0.76 4.10
C LYS A 64 -26.10 -2.18 4.67
N ALA A 65 -25.04 -2.97 4.59
CA ALA A 65 -24.99 -4.31 5.18
C ALA A 65 -25.10 -4.27 6.71
N GLY A 66 -24.42 -3.30 7.34
CA GLY A 66 -24.54 -3.00 8.77
C GLY A 66 -25.98 -2.72 9.18
N ASP A 67 -26.62 -1.72 8.55
CA ASP A 67 -27.99 -1.27 8.85
C ASP A 67 -29.02 -2.39 8.65
N ARG A 68 -28.79 -3.30 7.70
CA ARG A 68 -29.70 -4.43 7.45
C ARG A 68 -29.74 -5.40 8.62
N ALA A 69 -28.60 -5.66 9.26
CA ALA A 69 -28.53 -6.53 10.42
C ALA A 69 -29.23 -5.91 11.64
N ASP A 70 -29.14 -4.58 11.80
CA ASP A 70 -29.81 -3.85 12.89
C ASP A 70 -31.32 -4.01 12.83
N ALA A 71 -31.91 -3.80 11.65
CA ALA A 71 -33.36 -3.89 11.47
C ALA A 71 -33.92 -5.30 11.77
N ALA A 72 -33.19 -6.35 11.42
CA ALA A 72 -33.59 -7.72 11.71
C ALA A 72 -33.43 -8.04 13.21
N THR A 73 -32.30 -7.62 13.79
CA THR A 73 -32.01 -7.82 15.22
C THR A 73 -33.00 -7.08 16.11
N ASP A 74 -33.41 -5.86 15.74
CA ASP A 74 -34.36 -5.06 16.52
C ASP A 74 -35.76 -5.65 16.58
N ARG A 75 -36.21 -6.23 15.47
CA ARG A 75 -37.46 -6.99 15.43
C ARG A 75 -37.39 -8.22 16.33
N ALA A 76 -36.28 -8.94 16.30
CA ALA A 76 -36.07 -10.10 17.17
C ALA A 76 -36.01 -9.72 18.66
N ILE A 77 -35.27 -8.65 19.02
CA ILE A 77 -35.21 -8.13 20.39
C ILE A 77 -36.62 -7.79 20.89
N SER A 78 -37.44 -7.14 20.06
CA SER A 78 -38.82 -6.78 20.41
C SER A 78 -39.70 -8.03 20.59
N ALA A 79 -39.58 -9.01 19.71
CA ALA A 79 -40.35 -10.27 19.77
C ALA A 79 -40.01 -11.11 21.00
N PHE A 80 -38.75 -11.08 21.46
CA PHE A 80 -38.29 -11.79 22.66
C PHE A 80 -38.37 -10.94 23.95
N GLY A 81 -39.12 -9.83 23.94
CA GLY A 81 -39.25 -8.93 25.09
C GLY A 81 -39.62 -9.67 26.38
N GLY A 82 -38.86 -9.41 27.46
CA GLY A 82 -39.03 -10.09 28.75
C GLY A 82 -38.27 -11.41 28.90
N TRP A 83 -37.66 -11.93 27.83
CA TRP A 83 -36.84 -13.14 27.85
C TRP A 83 -35.35 -12.77 27.91
N ALA A 84 -34.54 -13.61 28.56
CA ALA A 84 -33.08 -13.45 28.61
C ALA A 84 -32.44 -13.39 27.20
N THR A 85 -33.07 -14.02 26.20
CA THR A 85 -32.65 -13.97 24.80
C THR A 85 -32.64 -12.54 24.24
N ALA A 86 -33.60 -11.69 24.62
CA ALA A 86 -33.62 -10.30 24.17
C ALA A 86 -32.39 -9.52 24.68
N ASP A 87 -31.97 -9.77 25.91
CA ASP A 87 -30.77 -9.12 26.46
C ASP A 87 -29.48 -9.65 25.81
N GLY A 88 -29.44 -10.94 25.49
CA GLY A 88 -28.39 -11.52 24.66
C GLY A 88 -28.30 -10.84 23.27
N LEU A 89 -29.44 -10.68 22.60
CA LEU A 89 -29.52 -10.04 21.29
C LEU A 89 -29.12 -8.55 21.34
N LYS A 90 -29.48 -7.80 22.39
CA LYS A 90 -29.01 -6.41 22.58
C LYS A 90 -27.50 -6.31 22.67
N LYS A 91 -26.84 -7.25 23.36
CA LYS A 91 -25.37 -7.32 23.46
C LYS A 91 -24.74 -7.62 22.10
N VAL A 92 -25.32 -8.57 21.35
CA VAL A 92 -24.87 -8.89 19.98
C VAL A 92 -25.00 -7.68 19.08
N ARG A 93 -26.16 -6.99 19.09
CA ARG A 93 -26.37 -5.74 18.34
C ARG A 93 -25.30 -4.70 18.66
N THR A 94 -25.09 -4.41 19.94
CA THR A 94 -24.09 -3.40 20.37
C THR A 94 -22.68 -3.77 19.88
N THR A 95 -22.34 -5.06 19.90
CA THR A 95 -21.06 -5.55 19.41
C THR A 95 -20.94 -5.39 17.90
N TRP A 96 -21.99 -5.74 17.17
CA TRP A 96 -22.08 -5.58 15.72
C TRP A 96 -21.92 -4.12 15.30
N ASP A 97 -22.64 -3.19 15.93
CA ASP A 97 -22.54 -1.75 15.65
C ASP A 97 -21.09 -1.25 15.83
N SER A 98 -20.42 -1.72 16.88
CA SER A 98 -19.01 -1.41 17.15
C SER A 98 -18.07 -1.96 16.07
N GLN A 99 -18.33 -3.19 15.60
CA GLN A 99 -17.56 -3.83 14.52
C GLN A 99 -17.74 -3.10 13.19
N VAL A 100 -18.98 -2.79 12.80
CA VAL A 100 -19.29 -2.01 11.59
C VAL A 100 -18.62 -0.63 11.65
N ARG A 101 -18.72 0.06 12.79
CA ARG A 101 -18.06 1.36 12.98
C ARG A 101 -16.54 1.28 12.88
N THR A 102 -15.94 0.23 13.43
CA THR A 102 -14.48 -0.01 13.35
C THR A 102 -14.05 -0.25 11.91
N LEU A 103 -14.79 -1.09 11.17
CA LEU A 103 -14.54 -1.34 9.76
C LEU A 103 -14.66 -0.06 8.92
N MET A 104 -15.70 0.75 9.14
CA MET A 104 -15.88 2.02 8.44
C MET A 104 -14.72 3.01 8.68
N ARG A 105 -14.22 3.09 9.92
CA ARG A 105 -13.03 3.90 10.24
C ARG A 105 -11.79 3.40 9.53
N ARG A 106 -11.60 2.08 9.47
CA ARG A 106 -10.47 1.47 8.76
C ARG A 106 -10.52 1.75 7.26
N LEU A 107 -11.69 1.60 6.63
CA LEU A 107 -11.88 1.94 5.22
C LEU A 107 -11.57 3.42 4.95
N ASP A 108 -12.00 4.32 5.84
CA ASP A 108 -11.69 5.74 5.68
C ASP A 108 -10.19 6.04 5.79
N ALA A 109 -9.51 5.42 6.76
CA ALA A 109 -8.07 5.53 6.92
C ALA A 109 -7.30 4.96 5.71
N GLU A 110 -7.71 3.80 5.18
CA GLU A 110 -7.09 3.18 4.01
C GLU A 110 -7.28 4.03 2.75
N LYS A 111 -8.47 4.59 2.51
CA LYS A 111 -8.72 5.58 1.45
C LYS A 111 -7.79 6.78 1.59
N GLY A 112 -7.67 7.33 2.79
CA GLY A 112 -6.77 8.46 3.08
C GLY A 112 -5.31 8.13 2.79
N ALA A 113 -4.84 6.97 3.25
CA ALA A 113 -3.48 6.49 3.03
C ALA A 113 -3.17 6.29 1.54
N LEU A 114 -4.10 5.71 0.76
CA LEU A 114 -3.95 5.53 -0.68
C LEU A 114 -3.84 6.86 -1.42
N ARG A 115 -4.71 7.84 -1.08
CA ARG A 115 -4.66 9.19 -1.66
C ARG A 115 -3.35 9.91 -1.33
N SER A 116 -2.91 9.84 -0.06
CA SER A 116 -1.65 10.43 0.38
C SER A 116 -0.46 9.81 -0.34
N THR A 117 -0.41 8.48 -0.42
CA THR A 117 0.69 7.75 -1.08
C THR A 117 0.77 8.10 -2.57
N ASN A 118 -0.38 8.16 -3.26
CA ASN A 118 -0.43 8.61 -4.65
C ASN A 118 0.12 10.03 -4.83
N LYS A 119 -0.21 10.95 -3.92
CA LYS A 119 0.32 12.32 -3.94
C LYS A 119 1.84 12.32 -3.78
N THR A 120 2.37 11.63 -2.76
CA THR A 120 3.81 11.54 -2.51
C THR A 120 4.58 11.00 -3.72
N PHE A 121 4.10 9.93 -4.36
CA PHE A 121 4.75 9.39 -5.55
C PHE A 121 4.70 10.37 -6.73
N THR A 122 3.55 11.01 -6.96
CA THR A 122 3.42 12.00 -8.05
C THR A 122 4.35 13.20 -7.84
N ASP A 123 4.46 13.71 -6.60
CA ASP A 123 5.32 14.84 -6.27
C ASP A 123 6.82 14.46 -6.41
N THR A 124 7.19 13.24 -6.01
CA THR A 124 8.55 12.71 -6.15
C THR A 124 8.95 12.55 -7.62
N ASP A 125 8.05 12.05 -8.46
CA ASP A 125 8.28 11.88 -9.89
C ASP A 125 8.47 13.24 -10.58
N LEU A 126 7.65 14.24 -10.24
CA LEU A 126 7.78 15.60 -10.79
C LEU A 126 9.09 16.26 -10.37
N ASP A 127 9.48 16.14 -9.11
CA ASP A 127 10.76 16.68 -8.62
C ASP A 127 11.96 16.00 -9.32
N THR A 128 11.92 14.68 -9.44
CA THR A 128 12.96 13.90 -10.15
C THR A 128 13.05 14.33 -11.61
N SER A 129 11.92 14.47 -12.30
CA SER A 129 11.86 14.92 -13.69
C SER A 129 12.45 16.33 -13.86
N ARG A 130 12.14 17.27 -12.96
CA ARG A 130 12.72 18.63 -12.99
C ARG A 130 14.23 18.62 -12.80
N ARG A 131 14.75 17.81 -11.87
CA ARG A 131 16.19 17.68 -11.64
C ARG A 131 16.92 17.13 -12.87
N ILE A 132 16.38 16.07 -13.47
CA ILE A 132 16.93 15.47 -14.70
C ILE A 132 16.88 16.46 -15.86
N GLY A 133 15.76 17.16 -16.05
CA GLY A 133 15.62 18.19 -17.10
C GLY A 133 16.61 19.34 -16.91
N GLY A 134 16.85 19.76 -15.67
CA GLY A 134 17.86 20.77 -15.34
C GLY A 134 19.30 20.31 -15.63
N LEU A 135 19.62 19.03 -15.40
CA LEU A 135 20.93 18.46 -15.76
C LEU A 135 21.12 18.43 -17.28
N ARG A 136 20.11 17.97 -18.03
CA ARG A 136 20.16 17.96 -19.50
C ARG A 136 20.39 19.36 -20.07
N SER A 137 19.65 20.35 -19.58
CA SER A 137 19.80 21.74 -20.01
C SER A 137 21.20 22.32 -19.76
N ARG A 138 21.95 21.82 -18.78
CA ARG A 138 23.34 22.24 -18.53
C ARG A 138 24.35 21.56 -19.44
N LEU A 139 24.05 20.33 -19.85
CA LEU A 139 24.86 19.61 -20.84
C LEU A 139 24.71 20.23 -22.23
N ASP A 140 23.53 20.75 -22.57
CA ASP A 140 23.29 21.46 -23.83
C ASP A 140 23.99 22.84 -23.91
N GLN A 141 24.67 23.29 -22.85
CA GLN A 141 25.42 24.56 -22.77
C GLN A 141 26.94 24.40 -23.01
N TYR A 142 27.41 23.17 -23.24
CA TYR A 142 28.79 22.83 -23.61
C TYR A 142 28.84 22.24 -25.02
#